data_AF-A0AB39SCZ2-F1
#
_entry.id   AF-A0AB39SCZ2-F1
#
_cell.length_a   1.000
_cell.length_b   1.000
_cell.length_c   1.000
_cell.angle_alpha   90.00
_cell.angle_beta   90.00
_cell.angle_gamma   90.00
#
_symmetry.space_group_name_H-M   'P 1'
#
loop_
_entity.id
_entity.type
_entity.pdbx_description
1 polymer ?
#
loop_
_entity_poly.entity_id
_entity_poly.type
_entity_poly.pdbx_seq_one_letter_code
_entity_poly.pdbx_strand_id
1 'polypeptide(L)'
;MIEVPESAPSASSDGPAASAPSAADEALAADGSLVGDASRWAVGLLTAAGLASDACMNGRVVSVFPGRYLGGFSATLREWRTKGPFTVRSYRSVAHKSWTDLAGADGACHTLAVTIDSNGLVRGLNFQPEIVVPEVRDWDQLEDVVRIPGVAHSVLAARLEPGRTVVLHETDADRPMPAGSSYKLYVMRALVRAVENGELSWDDEVTVRPDLRSLPTGDMQELPDGTRVTVRETAYKMIAFSDNTGADLIAERLGRAAVERAVADSGHHDPALLRPFLYSRELFEIGWGAPELRAAWTERDEAGRRELLPRLARPLTVSIGDLGETVHQLGLDWHMSAYDVLEVLRGLADDGERDTTGTVEDILTAYPGLVIDREKWPRVFFKAGSCPGVMMFCWLLENRAGVRHVLVLQQAADEQKLIGDGQFLRWLGGRVVESGLLEAAR
;
A
#
# COMPACT_ATOMS: atom_id res chain seq x y z
N MET A 1 -57.74 -19.99 60.92
CA MET A 1 -57.82 -20.43 59.51
C MET A 1 -56.94 -19.51 58.71
N ILE A 2 -55.76 -20.04 58.36
CA ILE A 2 -54.90 -19.76 57.21
C ILE A 2 -54.92 -18.32 56.65
N GLU A 3 -53.87 -17.57 56.99
CA GLU A 3 -53.39 -16.38 56.27
C GLU A 3 -52.90 -16.77 54.87
N VAL A 4 -53.29 -15.99 53.87
CA VAL A 4 -52.78 -16.04 52.49
C VAL A 4 -51.82 -14.87 52.33
N PRO A 5 -50.55 -15.07 51.92
CA PRO A 5 -49.55 -14.00 51.90
C PRO A 5 -49.65 -13.12 50.65
N GLU A 6 -49.29 -11.85 50.86
CA GLU A 6 -49.16 -10.80 49.85
C GLU A 6 -48.19 -11.15 48.71
N SER A 7 -48.53 -10.65 47.53
CA SER A 7 -47.76 -10.70 46.30
C SER A 7 -46.36 -10.09 46.45
N ALA A 8 -45.35 -10.84 46.04
CA ALA A 8 -43.98 -10.37 45.87
C ALA A 8 -43.89 -9.26 44.80
N PRO A 9 -42.98 -8.28 44.94
CA PRO A 9 -42.77 -7.25 43.93
C PRO A 9 -42.14 -7.84 42.65
N SER A 10 -42.62 -7.40 41.50
CA SER A 10 -42.04 -7.72 40.20
C SER A 10 -40.60 -7.19 40.12
N ALA A 11 -39.63 -8.10 39.98
CA ALA A 11 -38.28 -7.73 39.59
C ALA A 11 -38.31 -7.17 38.17
N SER A 12 -37.98 -5.88 38.02
CA SER A 12 -37.75 -5.27 36.71
C SER A 12 -36.55 -5.94 36.06
N SER A 13 -36.78 -6.56 34.90
CA SER A 13 -35.72 -7.06 34.04
C SER A 13 -35.13 -5.90 33.23
N ASP A 14 -34.47 -4.96 33.88
CA ASP A 14 -33.63 -4.00 33.18
C ASP A 14 -32.28 -4.67 32.92
N GLY A 15 -32.21 -5.43 31.83
CA GLY A 15 -30.93 -5.73 31.19
C GLY A 15 -30.22 -4.43 30.82
N PRO A 16 -28.88 -4.41 30.76
CA PRO A 16 -28.15 -3.19 30.43
C PRO A 16 -28.63 -2.68 29.06
N ALA A 17 -29.21 -1.48 29.05
CA ALA A 17 -29.63 -0.82 27.82
C ALA A 17 -28.44 -0.77 26.87
N ALA A 18 -28.60 -1.31 25.66
CA ALA A 18 -27.61 -1.17 24.61
C ALA A 18 -27.31 0.32 24.43
N SER A 19 -26.06 0.72 24.66
CA SER A 19 -25.62 2.09 24.43
C SER A 19 -25.94 2.50 22.99
N ALA A 20 -26.41 3.73 22.79
CA ALA A 20 -26.65 4.25 21.45
C ALA A 20 -25.37 4.10 20.59
N PRO A 21 -25.51 3.74 19.29
CA PRO A 21 -24.37 3.58 18.40
C PRO A 21 -23.54 4.87 18.34
N SER A 22 -22.22 4.73 18.32
CA SER A 22 -21.33 5.88 18.16
C SER A 22 -21.39 6.43 16.73
N ALA A 23 -20.92 7.66 16.51
CA ALA A 23 -20.80 8.21 15.16
C ALA A 23 -19.92 7.33 14.24
N ALA A 24 -18.96 6.60 14.81
CA ALA A 24 -18.13 5.65 14.07
C ALA A 24 -18.89 4.38 13.67
N ASP A 25 -19.80 3.90 14.53
CA ASP A 25 -20.71 2.79 14.19
C ASP A 25 -21.66 3.21 13.06
N GLU A 26 -22.21 4.42 13.13
CA GLU A 26 -23.08 4.97 12.07
C GLU A 26 -22.33 5.12 10.75
N ALA A 27 -21.09 5.64 10.77
CA ALA A 27 -20.25 5.77 9.58
C ALA A 27 -19.96 4.40 8.93
N LEU A 28 -19.58 3.39 9.73
CA LEU A 28 -19.35 2.03 9.23
C LEU A 28 -20.65 1.39 8.70
N ALA A 29 -21.79 1.64 9.36
CA ALA A 29 -23.09 1.14 8.92
C ALA A 29 -23.55 1.78 7.61
N ALA A 30 -23.26 3.08 7.42
CA ALA A 30 -23.67 3.85 6.25
C ALA A 30 -22.78 3.64 5.00
N ASP A 31 -21.59 3.04 5.13
CA ASP A 31 -20.67 2.84 4.00
C ASP A 31 -21.18 1.75 3.03
N GLY A 32 -21.88 2.19 1.98
CA GLY A 32 -22.43 1.31 0.94
C GLY A 32 -21.41 0.73 -0.06
N SER A 33 -20.11 0.98 0.12
CA SER A 33 -19.07 0.47 -0.77
C SER A 33 -18.76 -1.02 -0.52
N LEU A 34 -18.03 -1.64 -1.47
CA LEU A 34 -17.53 -3.01 -1.31
C LEU A 34 -16.62 -3.15 -0.07
N VAL A 35 -15.76 -2.16 0.19
CA VAL A 35 -14.89 -2.19 1.38
C VAL A 35 -15.69 -1.96 2.66
N GLY A 36 -16.78 -1.17 2.61
CA GLY A 36 -17.72 -1.02 3.73
C GLY A 36 -18.40 -2.33 4.10
N ASP A 37 -18.86 -3.10 3.11
CA ASP A 37 -19.44 -4.44 3.34
C ASP A 37 -18.42 -5.41 3.97
N ALA A 38 -17.22 -5.47 3.39
CA ALA A 38 -16.14 -6.27 3.93
C ALA A 38 -15.73 -5.85 5.36
N SER A 39 -15.74 -4.55 5.65
CA SER A 39 -15.42 -4.00 6.98
C SER A 39 -16.47 -4.38 8.02
N ARG A 40 -17.76 -4.26 7.68
CA ARG A 40 -18.85 -4.70 8.57
C ARG A 40 -18.78 -6.18 8.84
N TRP A 41 -18.53 -6.98 7.81
CA TRP A 41 -18.35 -8.42 7.96
C TRP A 41 -17.16 -8.73 8.88
N ALA A 42 -16.00 -8.10 8.68
CA ALA A 42 -14.80 -8.35 9.47
C ALA A 42 -14.95 -7.90 10.93
N VAL A 43 -15.60 -6.76 11.19
CA VAL A 43 -15.95 -6.33 12.56
C VAL A 43 -16.94 -7.33 13.19
N GLY A 44 -17.92 -7.80 12.42
CA GLY A 44 -18.87 -8.83 12.85
C GLY A 44 -18.21 -10.14 13.24
N LEU A 45 -17.11 -10.54 12.59
CA LEU A 45 -16.33 -11.73 12.99
C LEU A 45 -15.79 -11.60 14.41
N LEU A 46 -15.46 -10.39 14.86
CA LEU A 46 -14.93 -10.13 16.19
C LEU A 46 -16.02 -10.03 17.27
N THR A 47 -17.23 -9.60 16.90
CA THR A 47 -18.29 -9.25 17.86
C THR A 47 -19.46 -10.25 17.93
N ALA A 48 -19.68 -11.08 16.91
CA ALA A 48 -20.84 -11.98 16.83
C ALA A 48 -20.90 -13.01 17.98
N ALA A 49 -22.09 -13.35 18.48
CA ALA A 49 -22.29 -14.41 19.48
C ALA A 49 -22.24 -15.80 18.82
N GLY A 50 -21.04 -16.35 18.60
CA GLY A 50 -20.85 -17.68 17.99
C GLY A 50 -19.40 -18.16 18.08
N LEU A 51 -19.19 -19.47 17.86
CA LEU A 51 -17.84 -20.02 17.75
C LEU A 51 -17.22 -19.62 16.41
N ALA A 52 -15.95 -19.21 16.44
CA ALA A 52 -15.17 -19.01 15.22
C ALA A 52 -15.05 -20.32 14.45
N SER A 53 -15.48 -20.32 13.19
CA SER A 53 -15.32 -21.46 12.27
C SER A 53 -14.88 -20.97 10.90
N ASP A 54 -14.11 -21.77 10.17
CA ASP A 54 -13.65 -21.37 8.83
C ASP A 54 -14.79 -21.24 7.81
N ALA A 55 -15.98 -21.78 8.10
CA ALA A 55 -17.16 -21.60 7.26
C ALA A 55 -17.58 -20.12 7.12
N CYS A 56 -17.22 -19.25 8.09
CA CYS A 56 -17.49 -17.81 8.00
C CYS A 56 -16.72 -17.11 6.86
N MET A 57 -15.69 -17.78 6.32
CA MET A 57 -14.83 -17.28 5.24
C MET A 57 -15.38 -17.58 3.85
N ASN A 58 -16.31 -18.54 3.73
CA ASN A 58 -16.79 -19.03 2.45
C ASN A 58 -17.43 -17.90 1.62
N GLY A 59 -16.91 -17.68 0.42
CA GLY A 59 -17.38 -16.64 -0.49
C GLY A 59 -17.09 -15.20 -0.03
N ARG A 60 -16.29 -15.01 1.02
CA ARG A 60 -15.94 -13.67 1.56
C ARG A 60 -14.47 -13.30 1.37
N VAL A 61 -13.59 -14.29 1.14
CA VAL A 61 -12.16 -14.08 0.90
C VAL A 61 -11.71 -14.59 -0.44
N VAL A 62 -10.58 -14.06 -0.92
CA VAL A 62 -9.87 -14.59 -2.08
C VAL A 62 -9.38 -16.03 -1.83
N SER A 63 -9.25 -16.82 -2.89
CA SER A 63 -8.87 -18.24 -2.84
C SER A 63 -7.56 -18.51 -2.10
N VAL A 64 -6.61 -17.59 -2.18
CA VAL A 64 -5.28 -17.69 -1.55
C VAL A 64 -5.25 -17.29 -0.07
N PHE A 65 -6.32 -16.71 0.46
CA PHE A 65 -6.37 -16.23 1.85
C PHE A 65 -6.16 -17.35 2.90
N PRO A 66 -6.83 -18.52 2.81
CA PRO A 66 -6.72 -19.55 3.84
C PRO A 66 -5.29 -20.10 4.00
N GLY A 67 -4.53 -20.15 2.90
CA GLY A 67 -3.15 -20.64 2.89
C GLY A 67 -2.16 -19.81 3.72
N ARG A 68 -2.55 -18.63 4.19
CA ARG A 68 -1.71 -17.76 5.04
C ARG A 68 -1.74 -18.13 6.52
N TYR A 69 -2.71 -18.94 6.96
CA TYR A 69 -2.92 -19.24 8.37
C TYR A 69 -2.65 -20.73 8.63
N LEU A 70 -1.49 -21.03 9.23
CA LEU A 70 -1.15 -22.38 9.67
C LEU A 70 -2.19 -22.85 10.70
N GLY A 71 -3.01 -23.84 10.32
CA GLY A 71 -4.10 -24.35 11.16
C GLY A 71 -5.46 -23.71 10.96
N GLY A 72 -5.63 -22.88 9.92
CA GLY A 72 -6.90 -22.23 9.56
C GLY A 72 -7.10 -20.87 10.26
N PHE A 73 -7.91 -20.01 9.64
CA PHE A 73 -8.16 -18.66 10.17
C PHE A 73 -8.98 -18.68 11.47
N SER A 74 -9.76 -19.74 11.70
CA SER A 74 -10.52 -19.95 12.94
C SER A 74 -9.66 -19.98 14.21
N ALA A 75 -8.41 -20.42 14.14
CA ALA A 75 -7.47 -20.36 15.27
C ALA A 75 -7.11 -18.90 15.61
N THR A 76 -6.68 -18.14 14.61
CA THR A 76 -6.39 -16.70 14.71
C THR A 76 -7.60 -15.91 15.22
N LEU A 77 -8.78 -16.19 14.67
CA LEU A 77 -10.00 -15.49 15.06
C LEU A 77 -10.39 -15.78 16.51
N ARG A 78 -10.16 -17.01 17.02
CA ARG A 78 -10.37 -17.32 18.45
C ARG A 78 -9.46 -16.47 19.32
N GLU A 79 -8.19 -16.35 18.98
CA GLU A 79 -7.24 -15.50 19.70
C GLU A 79 -7.71 -14.04 19.71
N TRP A 80 -8.05 -13.47 18.55
CA TRP A 80 -8.49 -12.08 18.44
C TRP A 80 -9.74 -11.81 19.30
N ARG A 81 -10.70 -12.73 19.28
CA ARG A 81 -11.94 -12.61 20.07
C ARG A 81 -11.73 -12.67 21.59
N THR A 82 -10.59 -13.21 22.07
CA THR A 82 -10.27 -13.17 23.52
C THR A 82 -9.99 -11.75 24.04
N LYS A 83 -9.67 -10.80 23.15
CA LYS A 83 -9.38 -9.40 23.48
C LYS A 83 -10.64 -8.52 23.50
N GLY A 84 -11.80 -9.10 23.13
CA GLY A 84 -13.09 -8.42 23.19
C GLY A 84 -13.77 -8.52 24.57
N PRO A 85 -15.04 -8.11 24.69
CA PRO A 85 -15.88 -7.53 23.64
C PRO A 85 -15.34 -6.20 23.13
N PHE A 86 -15.65 -5.88 21.87
CA PHE A 86 -15.15 -4.68 21.19
C PHE A 86 -16.25 -3.65 20.95
N THR A 87 -15.89 -2.38 21.02
CA THR A 87 -16.70 -1.24 20.57
C THR A 87 -15.96 -0.47 19.48
N VAL A 88 -16.65 -0.08 18.41
CA VAL A 88 -16.04 0.73 17.33
C VAL A 88 -15.77 2.15 17.85
N ARG A 89 -14.53 2.61 17.66
CA ARG A 89 -14.06 3.94 18.05
C ARG A 89 -13.89 4.86 16.85
N SER A 90 -13.42 4.30 15.74
CA SER A 90 -13.23 5.04 14.51
C SER A 90 -13.38 4.09 13.31
N TYR A 91 -13.81 4.63 12.18
CA TYR A 91 -13.87 3.93 10.91
C TYR A 91 -13.37 4.86 9.81
N ARG A 92 -12.44 4.38 8.99
CA ARG A 92 -11.88 5.11 7.85
C ARG A 92 -11.72 4.14 6.68
N SER A 93 -12.24 4.50 5.51
CA SER A 93 -12.04 3.76 4.26
C SER A 93 -11.42 4.63 3.18
N VAL A 94 -10.54 4.03 2.37
CA VAL A 94 -9.88 4.67 1.22
C VAL A 94 -9.78 3.64 0.10
N ALA A 95 -10.65 3.77 -0.91
CA ALA A 95 -10.77 2.85 -2.04
C ALA A 95 -10.91 1.37 -1.58
N HIS A 96 -9.92 0.53 -1.85
CA HIS A 96 -9.94 -0.91 -1.56
C HIS A 96 -9.42 -1.27 -0.16
N LYS A 97 -9.19 -0.27 0.71
CA LYS A 97 -8.68 -0.47 2.09
C LYS A 97 -9.53 0.23 3.13
N SER A 98 -9.60 -0.33 4.32
CA SER A 98 -10.21 0.33 5.48
C SER A 98 -9.47 -0.01 6.77
N TRP A 99 -9.71 0.82 7.77
CA TRP A 99 -9.19 0.71 9.11
C TRP A 99 -10.29 1.04 10.10
N THR A 100 -10.51 0.13 11.05
CA THR A 100 -11.48 0.29 12.13
C THR A 100 -10.75 0.17 13.46
N ASP A 101 -10.79 1.23 14.26
CA ASP A 101 -10.25 1.18 15.63
C ASP A 101 -11.33 0.63 16.57
N LEU A 102 -10.94 -0.33 17.39
CA LEU A 102 -11.79 -1.13 18.25
C LEU A 102 -11.27 -1.06 19.69
N ALA A 103 -12.10 -0.63 20.63
CA ALA A 103 -11.78 -0.64 22.05
C ALA A 103 -12.26 -1.95 22.69
N GLY A 104 -11.35 -2.68 23.33
CA GLY A 104 -11.64 -3.85 24.18
C GLY A 104 -12.18 -3.45 25.55
N ALA A 105 -12.72 -4.43 26.29
CA ALA A 105 -13.32 -4.19 27.61
C ALA A 105 -12.31 -3.81 28.70
N ASP A 106 -11.02 -4.14 28.51
CA ASP A 106 -9.90 -3.75 29.38
C ASP A 106 -9.36 -2.34 29.06
N GLY A 107 -9.95 -1.64 28.09
CA GLY A 107 -9.50 -0.35 27.61
C GLY A 107 -8.38 -0.41 26.57
N ALA A 108 -7.92 -1.61 26.18
CA ALA A 108 -6.95 -1.76 25.10
C ALA A 108 -7.59 -1.44 23.75
N CYS A 109 -6.91 -0.63 22.94
CA CYS A 109 -7.35 -0.31 21.59
C CYS A 109 -6.60 -1.15 20.55
N HIS A 110 -7.31 -1.52 19.51
CA HIS A 110 -6.81 -2.31 18.40
C HIS A 110 -7.25 -1.72 17.06
N THR A 111 -6.43 -1.85 16.03
CA THR A 111 -6.81 -1.48 14.67
C THR A 111 -7.03 -2.74 13.84
N LEU A 112 -8.22 -2.87 13.26
CA LEU A 112 -8.55 -3.87 12.25
C LEU A 112 -8.41 -3.24 10.86
N ALA A 113 -7.44 -3.70 10.09
CA ALA A 113 -7.25 -3.30 8.69
C ALA A 113 -7.83 -4.35 7.74
N VAL A 114 -8.65 -3.91 6.78
CA VAL A 114 -9.23 -4.74 5.72
C VAL A 114 -8.70 -4.29 4.37
N THR A 115 -8.33 -5.25 3.52
CA THR A 115 -7.99 -5.01 2.12
C THR A 115 -8.82 -5.95 1.25
N ILE A 116 -9.51 -5.40 0.25
CA ILE A 116 -10.32 -6.17 -0.72
C ILE A 116 -9.66 -6.22 -2.09
N ASP A 117 -10.02 -7.22 -2.89
CA ASP A 117 -9.75 -7.27 -4.32
C ASP A 117 -10.76 -6.43 -5.12
N SER A 118 -10.58 -6.41 -6.44
CA SER A 118 -11.44 -5.71 -7.40
C SER A 118 -12.92 -6.17 -7.38
N ASN A 119 -13.24 -7.33 -6.80
CA ASN A 119 -14.60 -7.89 -6.69
C ASN A 119 -15.19 -7.75 -5.27
N GLY A 120 -14.47 -7.12 -4.33
CA GLY A 120 -14.92 -6.97 -2.95
C GLY A 120 -14.59 -8.17 -2.04
N LEU A 121 -13.86 -9.17 -2.53
CA LEU A 121 -13.40 -10.29 -1.70
C LEU A 121 -12.23 -9.84 -0.82
N VAL A 122 -12.24 -10.26 0.43
CA VAL A 122 -11.19 -9.90 1.38
C VAL A 122 -9.89 -10.63 1.04
N ARG A 123 -8.85 -9.84 0.75
CA ARG A 123 -7.48 -10.28 0.47
C ARG A 123 -6.59 -10.20 1.70
N GLY A 124 -6.88 -9.28 2.62
CA GLY A 124 -6.10 -9.08 3.83
C GLY A 124 -6.98 -8.68 5.01
N LEU A 125 -6.73 -9.31 6.15
CA LEU A 125 -7.20 -8.92 7.47
C LEU A 125 -5.98 -8.84 8.37
N ASN A 126 -5.76 -7.68 8.97
CA ASN A 126 -4.74 -7.51 10.00
C ASN A 126 -5.38 -6.92 11.25
N PHE A 127 -5.15 -7.54 12.41
CA PHE A 127 -5.66 -7.07 13.69
C PHE A 127 -4.50 -6.96 14.67
N GLN A 128 -4.25 -5.76 15.14
CA GLN A 128 -3.05 -5.42 15.91
C GLN A 128 -3.36 -4.35 16.96
N PRO A 129 -2.46 -4.09 17.93
CA PRO A 129 -2.59 -2.93 18.81
C PRO A 129 -2.81 -1.64 18.01
N GLU A 130 -3.56 -0.69 18.57
CA GLU A 130 -3.84 0.59 17.92
C GLU A 130 -2.55 1.27 17.48
N ILE A 131 -2.56 1.76 16.24
CA ILE A 131 -1.47 2.57 15.71
C ILE A 131 -1.75 4.03 16.03
N VAL A 132 -1.16 4.49 17.12
CA VAL A 132 -1.26 5.87 17.56
C VAL A 132 -0.19 6.70 16.87
N VAL A 133 -0.63 7.65 16.05
CA VAL A 133 0.25 8.66 15.45
C VAL A 133 -0.07 10.03 16.03
N PRO A 134 0.88 10.67 16.74
CA PRO A 134 0.67 11.98 17.34
C PRO A 134 0.42 13.04 16.28
N GLU A 135 -0.18 14.16 16.68
CA GLU A 135 -0.28 15.33 15.81
C GLU A 135 1.13 15.86 15.48
N VAL A 136 1.29 16.35 14.25
CA VAL A 136 2.51 17.01 13.78
C VAL A 136 2.17 18.47 13.52
N ARG A 137 2.76 19.38 14.29
CA ARG A 137 2.50 20.84 14.17
C ARG A 137 3.68 21.60 13.57
N ASP A 138 4.86 21.00 13.58
CA ASP A 138 6.10 21.52 13.02
C ASP A 138 6.99 20.36 12.53
N TRP A 139 8.05 20.69 11.81
CA TRP A 139 8.97 19.69 11.24
C TRP A 139 9.82 19.00 12.29
N ASP A 140 10.12 19.64 13.43
CA ASP A 140 10.88 19.03 14.52
C ASP A 140 10.07 17.90 15.18
N GLN A 141 8.78 18.11 15.39
CA GLN A 141 7.86 17.06 15.86
C GLN A 141 7.75 15.89 14.87
N LEU A 142 7.75 16.16 13.56
CA LEU A 142 7.81 15.10 12.55
C LEU A 142 9.08 14.26 12.72
N GLU A 143 10.24 14.91 12.88
CA GLU A 143 11.53 14.25 13.06
C GLU A 143 11.62 13.44 14.35
N ASP A 144 11.09 13.96 15.46
CA ASP A 144 11.04 13.25 16.74
C ASP A 144 10.19 11.98 16.63
N VAL A 145 9.09 12.03 15.87
CA VAL A 145 8.14 10.93 15.74
C VAL A 145 8.62 9.87 14.73
N VAL A 146 9.19 10.29 13.60
CA VAL A 146 9.65 9.36 12.56
C VAL A 146 10.92 8.61 12.94
N ARG A 147 11.72 9.16 13.86
CA ARG A 147 13.00 8.59 14.31
C ARG A 147 12.77 7.37 15.20
N ILE A 148 13.04 6.19 14.65
CA ILE A 148 12.98 4.91 15.37
C ILE A 148 14.41 4.35 15.48
N PRO A 149 14.92 4.03 16.68
CA PRO A 149 16.24 3.41 16.83
C PRO A 149 16.37 2.12 16.00
N GLY A 150 17.44 2.03 15.20
CA GLY A 150 17.66 0.89 14.29
C GLY A 150 16.92 0.98 12.95
N VAL A 151 16.21 2.08 12.68
CA VAL A 151 15.56 2.35 11.39
C VAL A 151 16.22 3.56 10.76
N ALA A 152 16.73 3.40 9.54
CA ALA A 152 17.13 4.53 8.71
C ALA A 152 15.86 5.18 8.13
N HIS A 153 15.72 6.50 8.24
CA HIS A 153 14.60 7.24 7.67
C HIS A 153 15.06 8.39 6.78
N SER A 154 14.21 8.81 5.85
CA SER A 154 14.37 10.02 5.05
C SER A 154 13.03 10.71 4.88
N VAL A 155 13.06 12.04 4.87
CA VAL A 155 11.89 12.91 4.69
C VAL A 155 12.24 13.97 3.66
N LEU A 156 11.34 14.21 2.72
CA LEU A 156 11.37 15.38 1.85
C LEU A 156 9.96 15.96 1.77
N ALA A 157 9.83 17.24 2.11
CA ALA A 157 8.66 18.03 1.80
C ALA A 157 9.08 19.19 0.90
N ALA A 158 8.42 19.39 -0.23
CA ALA A 158 8.77 20.44 -1.16
C ALA A 158 7.54 21.05 -1.83
N ARG A 159 7.65 22.32 -2.23
CA ARG A 159 6.69 23.03 -3.08
C ARG A 159 7.28 23.19 -4.47
N LEU A 160 6.54 22.85 -5.52
CA LEU A 160 7.00 23.02 -6.89
C LEU A 160 6.48 24.37 -7.39
N GLU A 161 7.41 25.28 -7.70
CA GLU A 161 7.11 26.57 -8.30
C GLU A 161 7.65 26.60 -9.74
N PRO A 162 7.15 27.49 -10.62
CA PRO A 162 7.67 27.60 -11.97
C PRO A 162 9.19 27.80 -11.99
N GLY A 163 9.90 26.80 -12.54
CA GLY A 163 11.36 26.82 -12.68
C GLY A 163 12.18 26.58 -11.41
N ARG A 164 11.57 26.27 -10.25
CA ARG A 164 12.33 25.94 -9.02
C ARG A 164 11.61 25.01 -8.05
N THR A 165 12.39 24.29 -7.27
CA THR A 165 11.90 23.49 -6.14
C THR A 165 12.09 24.23 -4.81
N VAL A 166 10.95 24.59 -4.22
CA VAL A 166 10.62 24.92 -2.84
C VAL A 166 10.93 23.91 -1.76
N VAL A 167 12.16 23.51 -1.42
CA VAL A 167 12.35 22.59 -0.26
C VAL A 167 11.68 23.23 0.96
N LEU A 168 10.79 22.52 1.64
CA LEU A 168 10.08 22.96 2.86
C LEU A 168 10.71 22.32 4.09
N HIS A 169 11.09 21.05 3.98
CA HIS A 169 11.84 20.28 4.96
C HIS A 169 12.58 19.13 4.28
N GLU A 170 13.73 18.75 4.80
CA GLU A 170 14.48 17.58 4.34
C GLU A 170 15.31 16.95 5.46
N THR A 171 15.39 15.62 5.44
CA THR A 171 16.32 14.81 6.24
C THR A 171 16.78 13.63 5.39
N ASP A 172 18.08 13.49 5.18
CA ASP A 172 18.69 12.44 4.34
C ASP A 172 18.05 12.31 2.94
N ALA A 173 17.52 13.40 2.37
CA ALA A 173 16.72 13.37 1.14
C ALA A 173 17.52 12.95 -0.11
N ASP A 174 18.83 13.18 -0.13
CA ASP A 174 19.75 12.72 -1.18
C ASP A 174 20.20 11.26 -1.02
N ARG A 175 19.96 10.62 0.14
CA ARG A 175 20.40 9.24 0.37
C ARG A 175 19.51 8.28 -0.45
N PRO A 176 20.09 7.45 -1.34
CA PRO A 176 19.33 6.40 -2.00
C PRO A 176 18.86 5.38 -0.98
N MET A 177 17.55 5.12 -0.94
CA MET A 177 16.94 4.13 -0.07
C MET A 177 16.11 3.14 -0.89
N PRO A 178 15.98 1.89 -0.45
CA PRO A 178 15.05 0.96 -1.07
C PRO A 178 13.63 1.52 -1.01
N ALA A 179 12.87 1.32 -2.08
CA ALA A 179 11.60 2.01 -2.31
C ALA A 179 10.48 1.05 -2.75
N GLY A 180 10.74 -0.25 -2.80
CA GLY A 180 9.78 -1.27 -3.18
C GLY A 180 9.01 -0.87 -4.44
N SER A 181 7.69 -1.02 -4.39
CA SER A 181 6.78 -0.77 -5.51
C SER A 181 6.75 0.65 -6.09
N SER A 182 7.48 1.62 -5.55
CA SER A 182 7.55 2.96 -6.16
C SER A 182 8.34 2.99 -7.48
N TYR A 183 9.10 1.93 -7.81
CA TYR A 183 9.66 1.73 -9.15
C TYR A 183 8.61 1.80 -10.26
N LYS A 184 7.35 1.45 -9.96
CA LYS A 184 6.23 1.44 -10.91
C LYS A 184 5.94 2.84 -11.46
N LEU A 185 6.39 3.91 -10.79
CA LEU A 185 6.34 5.27 -11.31
C LEU A 185 7.23 5.43 -12.57
N TYR A 186 8.41 4.81 -12.59
CA TYR A 186 9.25 4.77 -13.79
C TYR A 186 8.66 3.90 -14.90
N VAL A 187 7.99 2.80 -14.55
CA VAL A 187 7.26 1.97 -15.52
C VAL A 187 6.10 2.77 -16.13
N MET A 188 5.38 3.55 -15.33
CA MET A 188 4.33 4.45 -15.81
C MET A 188 4.88 5.53 -16.75
N ARG A 189 6.00 6.18 -16.40
CA ARG A 189 6.70 7.13 -17.28
C ARG A 189 7.10 6.51 -18.61
N ALA A 190 7.65 5.29 -18.59
CA ALA A 190 8.00 4.56 -19.80
C ALA A 190 6.77 4.26 -20.66
N LEU A 191 5.67 3.85 -20.03
CA LEU A 191 4.42 3.56 -20.70
C LEU A 191 3.82 4.81 -21.37
N VAL A 192 3.71 5.92 -20.64
CA VAL A 192 3.16 7.15 -21.20
C VAL A 192 3.93 7.58 -22.44
N ARG A 193 5.26 7.55 -22.39
CA ARG A 193 6.10 7.91 -23.55
C ARG A 193 5.89 6.98 -24.74
N ALA A 194 5.77 5.68 -24.50
CA ALA A 194 5.50 4.74 -25.57
C ALA A 194 4.13 5.02 -26.23
N VAL A 195 3.14 5.44 -25.43
CA VAL A 195 1.83 5.89 -25.95
C VAL A 195 1.93 7.21 -26.71
N GLU A 196 2.62 8.21 -26.16
CA GLU A 196 2.85 9.51 -26.82
C GLU A 196 3.58 9.35 -28.16
N ASN A 197 4.51 8.41 -28.26
CA ASN A 197 5.26 8.10 -29.47
C ASN A 197 4.48 7.21 -30.47
N GLY A 198 3.28 6.74 -30.11
CA GLY A 198 2.49 5.82 -30.94
C GLY A 198 3.08 4.40 -31.05
N GLU A 199 3.99 4.01 -30.17
CA GLU A 199 4.56 2.66 -30.08
C GLU A 199 3.61 1.67 -29.39
N LEU A 200 2.70 2.20 -28.56
CA LEU A 200 1.66 1.49 -27.82
C LEU A 200 0.37 2.31 -27.83
N SER A 201 -0.76 1.64 -27.71
CA SER A 201 -2.06 2.25 -27.41
C SER A 201 -2.55 1.83 -26.03
N TRP A 202 -3.33 2.69 -25.37
CA TRP A 202 -4.06 2.34 -24.15
C TRP A 202 -5.01 1.15 -24.32
N ASP A 203 -5.49 0.91 -25.54
CA ASP A 203 -6.40 -0.18 -25.90
C ASP A 203 -5.66 -1.44 -26.40
N ASP A 204 -4.34 -1.38 -26.54
CA ASP A 204 -3.55 -2.60 -26.78
C ASP A 204 -3.73 -3.56 -25.59
N GLU A 205 -3.53 -4.84 -25.82
CA GLU A 205 -3.69 -5.86 -24.78
C GLU A 205 -2.37 -6.49 -24.38
N VAL A 206 -2.23 -6.72 -23.09
CA VAL A 206 -1.23 -7.63 -22.52
C VAL A 206 -1.92 -8.94 -22.12
N THR A 207 -1.16 -10.03 -22.10
CA THR A 207 -1.69 -11.37 -21.78
C THR A 207 -1.08 -11.85 -20.48
N VAL A 208 -1.91 -12.26 -19.53
CA VAL A 208 -1.49 -12.91 -18.29
C VAL A 208 -0.85 -14.25 -18.63
N ARG A 209 0.43 -14.43 -18.27
CA ARG A 209 1.17 -15.66 -18.54
C ARG A 209 1.81 -16.21 -17.26
N PRO A 210 1.97 -17.54 -17.12
CA PRO A 210 2.62 -18.14 -15.95
C PRO A 210 4.03 -17.61 -15.66
N ASP A 211 4.80 -17.28 -16.70
CA ASP A 211 6.18 -16.75 -16.61
C ASP A 211 6.25 -15.28 -16.21
N LEU A 212 5.12 -14.56 -16.18
CA LEU A 212 5.03 -13.15 -15.75
C LEU A 212 4.15 -12.96 -14.51
N ARG A 213 3.45 -14.00 -14.06
CA ARG A 213 2.67 -13.94 -12.82
C ARG A 213 3.62 -13.70 -11.64
N SER A 214 3.31 -12.66 -10.86
CA SER A 214 4.07 -12.25 -9.68
C SER A 214 3.26 -12.44 -8.39
N LEU A 215 3.88 -12.21 -7.24
CA LEU A 215 3.20 -12.24 -5.94
C LEU A 215 2.40 -10.95 -5.70
N PRO A 216 1.39 -10.94 -4.82
CA PRO A 216 0.78 -9.70 -4.33
C PRO A 216 1.83 -8.71 -3.78
N THR A 217 1.55 -7.41 -3.74
CA THR A 217 0.26 -6.72 -3.97
C THR A 217 -0.23 -6.77 -5.41
N GLY A 218 -1.55 -6.72 -5.58
CA GLY A 218 -2.23 -6.87 -6.87
C GLY A 218 -3.35 -7.91 -6.84
N ASP A 219 -4.13 -7.90 -7.92
CA ASP A 219 -5.22 -8.84 -8.20
C ASP A 219 -5.00 -9.62 -9.49
N MET A 220 -4.17 -9.13 -10.42
CA MET A 220 -4.00 -9.74 -11.74
C MET A 220 -3.36 -11.13 -11.70
N GLN A 221 -2.64 -11.48 -10.63
CA GLN A 221 -2.13 -12.85 -10.46
C GLN A 221 -3.25 -13.90 -10.31
N GLU A 222 -4.46 -13.49 -9.91
CA GLU A 222 -5.61 -14.39 -9.75
C GLU A 222 -6.33 -14.65 -11.09
N LEU A 223 -6.00 -13.88 -12.14
CA LEU A 223 -6.59 -14.07 -13.46
C LEU A 223 -6.09 -15.38 -14.08
N PRO A 224 -6.96 -16.12 -14.81
CA PRO A 224 -6.56 -17.30 -15.55
C PRO A 224 -5.40 -17.05 -16.53
N ASP A 225 -4.62 -18.10 -16.80
CA ASP A 225 -3.61 -18.05 -17.85
C ASP A 225 -4.25 -17.75 -19.20
N GLY A 226 -3.64 -16.84 -19.98
CA GLY A 226 -4.15 -16.42 -21.28
C GLY A 226 -5.19 -15.31 -21.23
N THR A 227 -5.61 -14.83 -20.05
CA THR A 227 -6.49 -13.65 -19.94
C THR A 227 -5.81 -12.45 -20.60
N ARG A 228 -6.52 -11.80 -21.53
CA ARG A 228 -6.10 -10.56 -22.20
C ARG A 228 -6.74 -9.38 -21.46
N VAL A 229 -5.92 -8.38 -21.15
CA VAL A 229 -6.33 -7.17 -20.42
C VAL A 229 -5.72 -5.97 -21.13
N THR A 230 -6.48 -4.88 -21.22
CA THR A 230 -5.97 -3.66 -21.87
C THR A 230 -4.77 -3.09 -21.11
N VAL A 231 -3.89 -2.39 -21.83
CA VAL A 231 -2.78 -1.63 -21.27
C VAL A 231 -3.30 -0.61 -20.25
N ARG A 232 -4.43 0.06 -20.55
CA ARG A 232 -5.10 1.00 -19.62
C ARG A 232 -5.48 0.34 -18.29
N GLU A 233 -6.21 -0.76 -18.32
CA GLU A 233 -6.64 -1.44 -17.09
C GLU A 233 -5.44 -2.01 -16.33
N THR A 234 -4.45 -2.54 -17.04
CA THR A 234 -3.22 -3.07 -16.44
C THR A 234 -2.43 -1.96 -15.74
N ALA A 235 -2.29 -0.78 -16.36
CA ALA A 235 -1.62 0.38 -15.79
C ALA A 235 -2.40 0.96 -14.59
N TYR A 236 -3.73 0.99 -14.68
CA TYR A 236 -4.60 1.36 -13.56
C TYR A 236 -4.35 0.45 -12.35
N LYS A 237 -4.36 -0.88 -12.53
CA LYS A 237 -4.07 -1.83 -11.44
C LYS A 237 -2.63 -1.71 -10.93
N MET A 238 -1.67 -1.54 -11.83
CA MET A 238 -0.26 -1.32 -11.49
C MET A 238 -0.09 -0.15 -10.51
N ILE A 239 -0.77 0.98 -10.72
CA ILE A 239 -0.66 2.15 -9.85
C ILE A 239 -1.60 2.06 -8.64
N ALA A 240 -2.91 1.90 -8.87
CA ALA A 240 -3.92 2.01 -7.83
C ALA A 240 -3.91 0.84 -6.83
N PHE A 241 -3.62 -0.38 -7.30
CA PHE A 241 -3.55 -1.60 -6.48
C PHE A 241 -2.10 -2.01 -6.18
N SER A 242 -1.13 -1.24 -6.68
CA SER A 242 0.28 -1.60 -6.66
C SER A 242 0.52 -3.00 -7.26
N ASP A 243 -0.22 -3.34 -8.32
CA ASP A 243 -0.26 -4.67 -8.90
C ASP A 243 1.09 -5.07 -9.49
N ASN A 244 1.71 -6.11 -8.92
CA ASN A 244 3.00 -6.62 -9.33
C ASN A 244 2.93 -7.38 -10.67
N THR A 245 1.86 -8.16 -10.89
CA THR A 245 1.68 -8.86 -12.17
C THR A 245 1.38 -7.84 -13.27
N GLY A 246 0.56 -6.82 -12.98
CA GLY A 246 0.34 -5.71 -13.91
C GLY A 246 1.61 -4.94 -14.26
N ALA A 247 2.46 -4.65 -13.28
CA ALA A 247 3.75 -4.00 -13.53
C ALA A 247 4.67 -4.84 -14.41
N ASP A 248 4.80 -6.13 -14.13
CA ASP A 248 5.67 -7.03 -14.90
C ASP A 248 5.15 -7.22 -16.32
N LEU A 249 3.83 -7.27 -16.52
CA LEU A 249 3.21 -7.33 -17.85
C LEU A 249 3.49 -6.07 -18.70
N ILE A 250 3.35 -4.89 -18.11
CA ILE A 250 3.66 -3.62 -18.79
C ILE A 250 5.16 -3.50 -19.07
N ALA A 251 6.00 -3.78 -18.08
CA ALA A 251 7.45 -3.71 -18.23
C ALA A 251 7.97 -4.67 -19.31
N GLU A 252 7.42 -5.89 -19.38
CA GLU A 252 7.73 -6.83 -20.46
C GLU A 252 7.27 -6.32 -21.82
N ARG A 253 6.05 -5.76 -21.92
CA ARG A 253 5.52 -5.24 -23.19
C ARG A 253 6.33 -4.07 -23.74
N LEU A 254 6.89 -3.24 -22.87
CA LEU A 254 7.79 -2.12 -23.19
C LEU A 254 9.23 -2.59 -23.50
N GLY A 255 9.64 -3.68 -22.84
CA GLY A 255 11.01 -4.14 -22.80
C GLY A 255 11.86 -3.37 -21.78
N ARG A 256 12.71 -4.11 -21.06
CA ARG A 256 13.55 -3.59 -19.97
C ARG A 256 14.36 -2.34 -20.34
N ALA A 257 14.93 -2.30 -21.54
CA ALA A 257 15.72 -1.16 -21.99
C ALA A 257 14.91 0.15 -22.09
N ALA A 258 13.61 0.08 -22.40
CA ALA A 258 12.74 1.26 -22.41
C ALA A 258 12.51 1.78 -20.99
N VAL A 259 12.31 0.88 -20.03
CA VAL A 259 12.16 1.24 -18.61
C VAL A 259 13.46 1.83 -18.04
N GLU A 260 14.61 1.23 -18.35
CA GLU A 260 15.93 1.74 -17.94
C GLU A 260 16.20 3.15 -18.50
N ARG A 261 15.80 3.44 -19.75
CA ARG A 261 15.86 4.81 -20.30
C ARG A 261 14.92 5.75 -19.56
N ALA A 262 13.70 5.32 -19.28
CA ALA A 262 12.73 6.14 -18.55
C ALA A 262 13.20 6.50 -17.13
N VAL A 263 13.97 5.65 -16.46
CA VAL A 263 14.63 5.98 -15.19
C VAL A 263 15.56 7.18 -15.36
N ALA A 264 16.48 7.12 -16.32
CA ALA A 264 17.43 8.21 -16.58
C ALA A 264 16.71 9.50 -16.98
N ASP A 265 15.78 9.41 -17.91
CA ASP A 265 15.07 10.59 -18.42
C ASP A 265 14.00 11.13 -17.46
N SER A 266 13.76 10.46 -16.33
CA SER A 266 12.90 10.96 -15.25
C SER A 266 13.70 11.61 -14.12
N GLY A 267 15.00 11.82 -14.31
CA GLY A 267 15.84 12.57 -13.38
C GLY A 267 16.41 11.76 -12.23
N HIS A 268 16.41 10.42 -12.30
CA HIS A 268 17.06 9.59 -11.28
C HIS A 268 18.55 9.93 -11.20
N HIS A 269 19.07 10.21 -9.99
CA HIS A 269 20.42 10.72 -9.76
C HIS A 269 21.52 9.74 -10.22
N ASP A 270 21.31 8.44 -10.03
CA ASP A 270 22.19 7.38 -10.53
C ASP A 270 21.40 6.22 -11.17
N PRO A 271 21.05 6.31 -12.47
CA PRO A 271 20.28 5.27 -13.14
C PRO A 271 20.98 3.90 -13.19
N ALA A 272 22.29 3.83 -12.96
CA ALA A 272 23.02 2.56 -12.94
C ALA A 272 22.63 1.67 -11.75
N LEU A 273 22.13 2.26 -10.65
CA LEU A 273 21.60 1.52 -9.50
C LEU A 273 20.40 0.64 -9.86
N LEU A 274 19.66 1.01 -10.90
CA LEU A 274 18.49 0.28 -11.37
C LEU A 274 18.77 -0.51 -12.65
N ARG A 275 20.04 -0.86 -12.94
CA ARG A 275 20.41 -1.71 -14.07
C ARG A 275 21.03 -3.05 -13.62
N PRO A 276 20.57 -4.19 -14.18
CA PRO A 276 19.37 -4.31 -15.01
C PRO A 276 18.10 -4.01 -14.20
N PHE A 277 17.11 -3.36 -14.83
CA PHE A 277 15.87 -2.97 -14.12
C PHE A 277 15.03 -4.20 -13.77
N LEU A 278 15.01 -4.61 -12.50
CA LEU A 278 14.31 -5.81 -12.05
C LEU A 278 12.79 -5.68 -12.21
N TYR A 279 12.16 -6.76 -12.67
CA TYR A 279 10.71 -6.97 -12.52
C TYR A 279 10.42 -7.45 -11.09
N SER A 280 9.17 -7.29 -10.61
CA SER A 280 8.83 -7.70 -9.25
C SER A 280 9.05 -9.19 -9.01
N ARG A 281 8.66 -10.03 -9.98
CA ARG A 281 8.87 -11.48 -9.90
C ARG A 281 10.35 -11.86 -9.82
N GLU A 282 11.22 -11.13 -10.50
CA GLU A 282 12.66 -11.41 -10.50
C GLU A 282 13.25 -11.05 -9.14
N LEU A 283 12.84 -9.91 -8.57
CA LEU A 283 13.21 -9.55 -7.20
C LEU A 283 12.75 -10.63 -6.20
N PHE A 284 11.52 -11.14 -6.32
CA PHE A 284 11.04 -12.20 -5.42
C PHE A 284 11.85 -13.50 -5.57
N GLU A 285 12.04 -13.97 -6.80
CA GLU A 285 12.76 -15.22 -7.07
C GLU A 285 14.23 -15.15 -6.66
N ILE A 286 14.90 -14.02 -6.88
CA ILE A 286 16.30 -13.82 -6.46
C ILE A 286 16.38 -13.61 -4.94
N GLY A 287 15.45 -12.85 -4.37
CA GLY A 287 15.44 -12.50 -2.96
C GLY A 287 15.17 -13.69 -2.04
N TRP A 288 14.19 -14.54 -2.36
CA TRP A 288 13.72 -15.60 -1.46
C TRP A 288 13.62 -16.99 -2.11
N GLY A 289 14.12 -17.13 -3.34
CA GLY A 289 14.23 -18.43 -4.00
C GLY A 289 15.49 -19.20 -3.58
N ALA A 290 16.14 -19.85 -4.55
CA ALA A 290 17.36 -20.61 -4.29
C ALA A 290 18.49 -19.70 -3.76
N PRO A 291 19.11 -20.00 -2.60
CA PRO A 291 20.20 -19.18 -2.05
C PRO A 291 21.37 -19.00 -3.03
N GLU A 292 21.65 -19.99 -3.88
CA GLU A 292 22.71 -19.93 -4.88
C GLU A 292 22.41 -18.90 -5.98
N LEU A 293 21.12 -18.67 -6.29
CA LEU A 293 20.71 -17.62 -7.23
C LEU A 293 20.99 -16.25 -6.63
N ARG A 294 20.66 -16.05 -5.34
CA ARG A 294 20.93 -14.80 -4.61
C ARG A 294 22.42 -14.50 -4.51
N ALA A 295 23.22 -15.50 -4.17
CA ALA A 295 24.68 -15.39 -4.14
C ALA A 295 25.23 -15.03 -5.53
N ALA A 296 24.82 -15.76 -6.58
CA ALA A 296 25.25 -15.48 -7.94
C ALA A 296 24.86 -14.08 -8.43
N TRP A 297 23.69 -13.57 -8.04
CA TRP A 297 23.28 -12.19 -8.35
C TRP A 297 24.19 -11.15 -7.70
N THR A 298 24.49 -11.36 -6.41
CA THR A 298 25.26 -10.42 -5.59
C THR A 298 26.72 -10.32 -6.06
N GLU A 299 27.31 -11.44 -6.48
CA GLU A 299 28.71 -11.50 -6.94
C GLU A 299 28.94 -11.00 -8.37
N ARG A 300 27.88 -10.84 -9.17
CA ARG A 300 27.98 -10.48 -10.60
C ARG A 300 27.82 -8.98 -10.83
N ASP A 301 28.52 -8.51 -11.86
CA ASP A 301 28.33 -7.18 -12.44
C ASP A 301 27.04 -7.10 -13.29
N GLU A 302 26.78 -5.95 -13.91
CA GLU A 302 25.58 -5.74 -14.72
C GLU A 302 25.44 -6.78 -15.85
N ALA A 303 26.53 -7.10 -16.56
CA ALA A 303 26.51 -8.06 -17.66
C ALA A 303 26.18 -9.47 -17.14
N GLY A 304 26.86 -9.90 -16.08
CA GLY A 304 26.60 -11.19 -15.45
C GLY A 304 25.19 -11.30 -14.88
N ARG A 305 24.63 -10.22 -14.31
CA ARG A 305 23.24 -10.17 -13.83
C ARG A 305 22.25 -10.31 -14.99
N ARG A 306 22.48 -9.62 -16.12
CA ARG A 306 21.65 -9.75 -17.32
C ARG A 306 21.65 -11.17 -17.89
N GLU A 307 22.76 -11.91 -17.80
CA GLU A 307 22.81 -13.32 -18.19
C GLU A 307 21.97 -14.24 -17.29
N LEU A 308 21.72 -13.87 -16.04
CA LEU A 308 20.90 -14.66 -15.11
C LEU A 308 19.40 -14.52 -15.41
N LEU A 309 18.94 -13.33 -15.80
CA LEU A 309 17.51 -13.00 -15.89
C LEU A 309 16.70 -13.92 -16.83
N PRO A 310 17.18 -14.32 -18.03
CA PRO A 310 16.44 -15.24 -18.89
C PRO A 310 16.16 -16.60 -18.24
N ARG A 311 17.00 -17.04 -17.29
CA ARG A 311 16.80 -18.30 -16.55
C ARG A 311 15.64 -18.21 -15.56
N LEU A 312 15.22 -17.00 -15.24
CA LEU A 312 14.08 -16.73 -14.37
C LEU A 312 12.77 -16.70 -15.15
N ALA A 313 12.74 -16.77 -16.49
CA ALA A 313 11.50 -16.75 -17.30
C ALA A 313 10.70 -18.08 -17.21
N ARG A 314 10.20 -18.37 -16.00
CA ARG A 314 9.44 -19.57 -15.61
C ARG A 314 8.48 -19.21 -14.47
N PRO A 315 7.47 -20.04 -14.15
CA PRO A 315 6.64 -19.81 -12.97
C PRO A 315 7.47 -19.61 -11.69
N LEU A 316 7.04 -18.69 -10.82
CA LEU A 316 7.70 -18.45 -9.53
C LEU A 316 7.75 -19.73 -8.69
N THR A 317 8.88 -19.93 -8.02
CA THR A 317 9.01 -20.97 -6.98
C THR A 317 8.76 -20.43 -5.58
N VAL A 318 8.91 -19.12 -5.42
CA VAL A 318 8.68 -18.38 -4.18
C VAL A 318 7.20 -18.12 -3.97
N SER A 319 6.75 -18.27 -2.72
CA SER A 319 5.42 -17.90 -2.24
C SER A 319 5.49 -16.74 -1.25
N ILE A 320 4.34 -16.15 -0.91
CA ILE A 320 4.27 -15.07 0.10
C ILE A 320 4.83 -15.52 1.46
N GLY A 321 4.66 -16.80 1.81
CA GLY A 321 5.11 -17.35 3.09
C GLY A 321 6.64 -17.46 3.21
N ASP A 322 7.36 -17.39 2.10
CA ASP A 322 8.83 -17.46 2.06
C ASP A 322 9.47 -16.07 2.28
N LEU A 323 8.69 -15.00 2.16
CA LEU A 323 9.15 -13.63 2.41
C LEU A 323 9.40 -13.41 3.91
N GLY A 324 10.47 -12.69 4.25
CA GLY A 324 10.71 -12.27 5.62
C GLY A 324 12.11 -11.73 5.88
N GLU A 325 13.13 -12.46 5.42
CA GLU A 325 14.52 -11.98 5.45
C GLU A 325 14.62 -10.68 4.64
N THR A 326 15.30 -9.66 5.18
CA THR A 326 15.58 -8.43 4.45
C THR A 326 16.70 -8.68 3.45
N VAL A 327 16.53 -8.22 2.21
CA VAL A 327 17.52 -8.39 1.14
C VAL A 327 17.89 -7.07 0.47
N HIS A 328 17.27 -5.96 0.86
CA HIS A 328 17.49 -4.64 0.26
C HIS A 328 18.95 -4.20 0.36
N GLN A 329 19.63 -4.54 1.46
CA GLN A 329 21.05 -4.28 1.70
C GLN A 329 21.99 -5.01 0.74
N LEU A 330 21.49 -6.02 0.01
CA LEU A 330 22.20 -6.72 -1.06
C LEU A 330 22.01 -6.05 -2.44
N GLY A 331 21.35 -4.89 -2.49
CA GLY A 331 20.94 -4.25 -3.73
C GLY A 331 19.70 -4.90 -4.37
N LEU A 332 19.00 -5.79 -3.64
CA LEU A 332 17.76 -6.43 -4.10
C LEU A 332 16.54 -5.62 -3.68
N ASP A 333 16.47 -4.41 -4.21
CA ASP A 333 15.31 -3.51 -4.20
C ASP A 333 15.55 -2.41 -5.24
N TRP A 334 14.55 -1.57 -5.52
CA TRP A 334 14.72 -0.40 -6.38
C TRP A 334 15.10 0.78 -5.50
N HIS A 335 16.37 1.18 -5.56
CA HIS A 335 16.90 2.26 -4.72
C HIS A 335 16.69 3.61 -5.38
N MET A 336 16.13 4.56 -4.64
CA MET A 336 15.91 5.94 -5.07
C MET A 336 16.01 6.89 -3.89
N SER A 337 16.57 8.08 -4.11
CA SER A 337 16.56 9.19 -3.16
C SER A 337 15.16 9.82 -3.10
N ALA A 338 14.89 10.64 -2.09
CA ALA A 338 13.63 11.36 -2.02
C ALA A 338 13.49 12.38 -3.17
N TYR A 339 14.61 12.94 -3.65
CA TYR A 339 14.63 13.81 -4.83
C TYR A 339 14.29 13.07 -6.11
N ASP A 340 14.75 11.83 -6.30
CA ASP A 340 14.35 11.01 -7.45
C ASP A 340 12.83 10.77 -7.48
N VAL A 341 12.23 10.55 -6.31
CA VAL A 341 10.79 10.38 -6.15
C VAL A 341 10.04 11.67 -6.50
N LEU A 342 10.55 12.83 -6.05
CA LEU A 342 9.99 14.13 -6.42
C LEU A 342 10.02 14.33 -7.94
N GLU A 343 11.15 14.02 -8.57
CA GLU A 343 11.37 14.22 -9.99
C GLU A 343 10.47 13.34 -10.86
N VAL A 344 10.31 12.07 -10.51
CA VAL A 344 9.39 11.17 -11.22
C VAL A 344 7.92 11.58 -11.04
N LEU A 345 7.52 12.04 -9.84
CA LEU A 345 6.16 12.56 -9.60
C LEU A 345 5.90 13.85 -10.38
N ARG A 346 6.86 14.78 -10.42
CA ARG A 346 6.78 15.99 -11.25
C ARG A 346 6.62 15.63 -12.72
N GLY A 347 7.45 14.72 -13.22
CA GLY A 347 7.36 14.25 -14.60
C GLY A 347 6.02 13.63 -14.94
N LEU A 348 5.44 12.82 -14.03
CA LEU A 348 4.11 12.24 -14.20
C LEU A 348 2.98 13.28 -14.16
N ALA A 349 3.12 14.34 -13.38
CA ALA A 349 2.15 15.45 -13.39
C ALA A 349 2.17 16.18 -14.73
N ASP A 350 3.35 16.41 -15.29
CA ASP A 350 3.52 17.02 -16.61
C ASP A 350 3.03 16.09 -17.73
N ASP A 351 3.19 14.77 -17.58
CA ASP A 351 2.61 13.77 -18.48
C ASP A 351 1.08 13.82 -18.48
N GLY A 352 0.47 13.91 -17.29
CA GLY A 352 -0.98 14.05 -17.14
C GLY A 352 -1.53 15.30 -17.83
N GLU A 353 -0.78 16.40 -17.82
CA GLU A 353 -1.14 17.63 -18.53
C GLU A 353 -1.01 17.52 -20.06
N ARG A 354 -0.07 16.70 -20.54
CA ARG A 354 0.11 16.44 -21.98
C ARG A 354 -0.92 15.45 -22.53
N ASP A 355 -1.35 14.48 -21.73
CA ASP A 355 -2.34 13.49 -22.12
C ASP A 355 -3.76 14.09 -22.25
N THR A 356 -4.14 14.44 -23.48
CA THR A 356 -5.46 15.01 -23.77
C THR A 356 -6.62 14.01 -23.61
N THR A 357 -6.33 12.72 -23.41
CA THR A 357 -7.37 11.70 -23.17
C THR A 357 -7.83 11.65 -21.72
N GLY A 358 -7.04 12.19 -20.78
CA GLY A 358 -7.28 12.10 -19.34
C GLY A 358 -6.92 10.76 -18.69
N THR A 359 -6.45 9.78 -19.48
CA THR A 359 -6.16 8.42 -18.99
C THR A 359 -5.07 8.42 -17.92
N VAL A 360 -4.00 9.21 -18.09
CA VAL A 360 -2.92 9.31 -17.12
C VAL A 360 -3.43 9.89 -15.79
N GLU A 361 -4.22 10.96 -15.86
CA GLU A 361 -4.80 11.60 -14.68
C GLU A 361 -5.74 10.65 -13.92
N ASP A 362 -6.60 9.92 -14.64
CA ASP A 362 -7.50 8.91 -14.06
C ASP A 362 -6.73 7.81 -13.32
N ILE A 363 -5.62 7.33 -13.89
CA ILE A 363 -4.78 6.29 -13.28
C ILE A 363 -4.07 6.83 -12.02
N LEU A 364 -3.48 8.02 -12.09
CA LEU A 364 -2.66 8.58 -11.01
C LEU A 364 -3.49 9.08 -9.81
N THR A 365 -4.76 9.46 -10.03
CA THR A 365 -5.65 9.98 -8.97
C THR A 365 -6.61 8.95 -8.38
N ALA A 366 -6.65 7.73 -8.95
CA ALA A 366 -7.56 6.66 -8.56
C ALA A 366 -7.51 6.27 -7.07
N TYR A 367 -6.33 6.35 -6.46
CA TYR A 367 -6.13 5.95 -5.07
C TYR A 367 -5.14 6.91 -4.37
N PRO A 368 -5.63 7.85 -3.53
CA PRO A 368 -4.79 8.87 -2.89
C PRO A 368 -4.08 8.38 -1.61
N GLY A 369 -4.30 7.13 -1.19
CA GLY A 369 -3.67 6.54 -0.01
C GLY A 369 -4.18 7.03 1.35
N LEU A 370 -4.89 8.15 1.38
CA LEU A 370 -5.44 8.81 2.57
C LEU A 370 -6.88 9.29 2.31
N VAL A 371 -7.61 9.62 3.37
CA VAL A 371 -8.80 10.47 3.24
C VAL A 371 -8.31 11.89 3.00
N ILE A 372 -8.68 12.47 1.85
CA ILE A 372 -8.19 13.78 1.42
C ILE A 372 -9.33 14.80 1.52
N ASP A 373 -9.04 15.96 2.12
CA ASP A 373 -9.86 17.15 1.95
C ASP A 373 -9.75 17.63 0.49
N ARG A 374 -10.73 17.26 -0.33
CA ARG A 374 -10.80 17.63 -1.75
C ARG A 374 -11.13 19.10 -1.96
N GLU A 375 -11.65 19.79 -0.96
CA GLU A 375 -11.79 21.25 -1.06
C GLU A 375 -10.43 21.92 -1.01
N LYS A 376 -9.48 21.35 -0.29
CA LYS A 376 -8.11 21.84 -0.22
C LYS A 376 -7.24 21.31 -1.37
N TRP A 377 -7.26 20.00 -1.57
CA TRP A 377 -6.41 19.25 -2.49
C TRP A 377 -7.26 18.57 -3.57
N PRO A 378 -7.71 19.29 -4.62
CA PRO A 378 -8.50 18.70 -5.69
C PRO A 378 -7.78 17.55 -6.40
N ARG A 379 -6.47 17.69 -6.65
CA ARG A 379 -5.65 16.69 -7.33
C ARG A 379 -4.58 16.13 -6.38
N VAL A 380 -4.53 14.80 -6.27
CA VAL A 380 -3.56 14.08 -5.43
C VAL A 380 -3.10 12.82 -6.14
N PHE A 381 -1.79 12.70 -6.31
CA PHE A 381 -1.14 11.44 -6.67
C PHE A 381 -0.57 10.79 -5.42
N PHE A 382 -0.52 9.46 -5.44
CA PHE A 382 0.01 8.69 -4.34
C PHE A 382 0.69 7.42 -4.83
N LYS A 383 1.81 7.07 -4.20
CA LYS A 383 2.39 5.75 -4.31
C LYS A 383 2.96 5.27 -2.99
N ALA A 384 2.76 3.99 -2.73
CA ALA A 384 3.41 3.26 -1.66
C ALA A 384 4.44 2.28 -2.22
N GLY A 385 5.46 2.00 -1.43
CA GLY A 385 6.45 0.96 -1.67
C GLY A 385 6.75 0.20 -0.40
N SER A 386 6.77 -1.13 -0.48
CA SER A 386 7.18 -1.98 0.64
C SER A 386 7.84 -3.26 0.16
N CYS A 387 8.72 -3.76 1.01
CA CYS A 387 9.50 -5.00 0.91
C CYS A 387 9.90 -5.38 2.35
N PRO A 388 10.32 -6.61 2.70
CA PRO A 388 10.85 -6.88 4.02
C PRO A 388 11.98 -5.91 4.40
N GLY A 389 11.79 -5.16 5.49
CA GLY A 389 12.68 -4.12 5.98
C GLY A 389 12.49 -2.74 5.33
N VAL A 390 11.49 -2.55 4.45
CA VAL A 390 11.36 -1.35 3.61
C VAL A 390 9.94 -0.80 3.64
N MET A 391 9.81 0.51 3.83
CA MET A 391 8.55 1.23 3.66
C MET A 391 8.77 2.62 3.07
N MET A 392 7.95 2.98 2.09
CA MET A 392 7.92 4.32 1.54
C MET A 392 6.49 4.74 1.19
N PHE A 393 6.18 6.00 1.47
CA PHE A 393 4.99 6.67 0.94
C PHE A 393 5.39 8.00 0.30
N CYS A 394 4.79 8.30 -0.84
CA CYS A 394 4.91 9.60 -1.45
C CYS A 394 3.57 10.13 -1.97
N TRP A 395 3.46 11.45 -1.97
CA TRP A 395 2.31 12.18 -2.48
C TRP A 395 2.78 13.37 -3.33
N LEU A 396 2.03 13.65 -4.38
CA LEU A 396 2.01 14.96 -5.01
C LEU A 396 0.60 15.53 -4.80
N LEU A 397 0.49 16.65 -4.09
CA LEU A 397 -0.77 17.32 -3.78
C LEU A 397 -0.81 18.68 -4.46
N GLU A 398 -1.83 18.93 -5.25
CA GLU A 398 -2.05 20.21 -5.90
C GLU A 398 -3.26 20.90 -5.29
N ASN A 399 -3.05 22.13 -4.81
CA ASN A 399 -4.13 22.93 -4.24
C ASN A 399 -4.95 23.64 -5.32
N ARG A 400 -6.03 24.32 -4.93
CA ARG A 400 -6.90 25.07 -5.87
C ARG A 400 -6.19 26.19 -6.64
N ALA A 401 -5.03 26.66 -6.16
CA ALA A 401 -4.24 27.66 -6.86
C ALA A 401 -3.30 27.04 -7.92
N GLY A 402 -3.34 25.72 -8.11
CA GLY A 402 -2.45 24.99 -9.02
C GLY A 402 -1.04 24.78 -8.46
N VAL A 403 -0.82 25.06 -7.17
CA VAL A 403 0.49 24.90 -6.54
C VAL A 403 0.65 23.47 -6.07
N ARG A 404 1.67 22.79 -6.63
CA ARG A 404 1.99 21.40 -6.32
C ARG A 404 2.93 21.31 -5.13
N HIS A 405 2.68 20.36 -4.25
CA HIS A 405 3.50 20.02 -3.11
C HIS A 405 3.83 18.54 -3.16
N VAL A 406 5.06 18.17 -2.82
CA VAL A 406 5.52 16.79 -2.77
C VAL A 406 5.89 16.45 -1.33
N LEU A 407 5.45 15.30 -0.87
CA LEU A 407 5.87 14.70 0.40
C LEU A 407 6.39 13.29 0.11
N VAL A 408 7.59 12.99 0.60
CA VAL A 408 8.22 11.67 0.51
C VAL A 408 8.67 11.26 1.92
N LEU A 409 8.26 10.07 2.34
CA LEU A 409 8.65 9.45 3.61
C LEU A 409 9.22 8.07 3.32
N GLN A 410 10.45 7.81 3.77
CA GLN A 410 11.16 6.54 3.55
C GLN A 410 11.64 5.96 4.88
N GLN A 411 11.56 4.65 5.02
CA GLN A 411 12.15 3.88 6.11
C GLN A 411 12.80 2.60 5.57
N ALA A 412 13.98 2.27 6.11
CA ALA A 412 14.67 1.02 5.84
C ALA A 412 15.32 0.48 7.13
N ALA A 413 15.24 -0.83 7.36
CA ALA A 413 15.81 -1.50 8.52
C ALA A 413 16.19 -2.95 8.18
N ASP A 414 17.13 -3.53 8.95
CA ASP A 414 17.52 -4.94 8.83
C ASP A 414 16.48 -5.89 9.44
N GLU A 415 15.49 -5.36 10.17
CA GLU A 415 14.41 -6.14 10.78
C GLU A 415 13.03 -5.56 10.46
N GLN A 416 12.18 -6.32 9.75
CA GLN A 416 10.82 -5.91 9.38
C GLN A 416 9.97 -5.47 10.58
N LYS A 417 10.18 -6.06 11.76
CA LYS A 417 9.41 -5.75 12.97
C LYS A 417 9.55 -4.30 13.43
N LEU A 418 10.66 -3.63 13.08
CA LEU A 418 10.90 -2.22 13.40
C LEU A 418 10.11 -1.27 12.49
N ILE A 419 9.73 -1.75 11.29
CA ILE A 419 8.94 -1.00 10.30
C ILE A 419 7.44 -1.25 10.49
N GLY A 420 7.04 -2.49 10.81
CA GLY A 420 5.65 -2.89 10.93
C GLY A 420 4.94 -2.97 9.57
N ASP A 421 3.62 -2.80 9.54
CA ASP A 421 2.82 -2.92 8.32
C ASP A 421 2.74 -1.62 7.48
N GLY A 422 3.50 -0.60 7.88
CA GLY A 422 3.56 0.71 7.22
C GLY A 422 2.42 1.67 7.55
N GLN A 423 1.43 1.27 8.34
CA GLN A 423 0.36 2.19 8.72
C GLN A 423 0.88 3.39 9.51
N PHE A 424 1.85 3.18 10.41
CA PHE A 424 2.49 4.27 11.16
C PHE A 424 3.00 5.37 10.22
N LEU A 425 3.86 5.01 9.25
CA LEU A 425 4.45 5.97 8.32
C LEU A 425 3.40 6.60 7.40
N ARG A 426 2.37 5.84 6.97
CA ARG A 426 1.25 6.37 6.20
C ARG A 426 0.50 7.45 6.96
N TRP A 427 0.10 7.17 8.20
CA TRP A 427 -0.69 8.09 9.01
C TRP A 427 0.13 9.30 9.43
N LEU A 428 1.45 9.15 9.61
CA LEU A 428 2.35 10.27 9.81
C LEU A 428 2.35 11.22 8.60
N GLY A 429 2.38 10.69 7.38
CA GLY A 429 2.16 11.48 6.16
C GLY A 429 0.79 12.18 6.14
N GLY A 430 -0.26 11.49 6.60
CA GLY A 430 -1.58 12.09 6.80
C GLY A 430 -1.57 13.29 7.75
N ARG A 431 -0.87 13.18 8.89
CA ARG A 431 -0.71 14.30 9.83
C ARG A 431 -0.01 15.50 9.19
N VAL A 432 1.02 15.27 8.38
CA VAL A 432 1.68 16.36 7.63
C VAL A 432 0.71 17.02 6.65
N VAL A 433 -0.05 16.24 5.88
CA VAL A 433 -1.04 16.76 4.92
C VAL A 433 -2.15 17.56 5.60
N GLU A 434 -2.59 17.14 6.80
CA GLU A 434 -3.61 17.81 7.62
C GLU A 434 -3.10 19.07 8.33
N SER A 435 -1.82 19.10 8.73
CA SER A 435 -1.23 20.14 9.60
C SER A 435 -1.15 21.54 8.99
N GLY A 436 -1.23 21.66 7.66
CA GLY A 436 -0.96 22.91 6.94
C GLY A 436 0.53 23.20 6.71
N LEU A 437 1.45 22.36 7.18
CA LEU A 437 2.90 22.55 7.00
C LEU A 437 3.33 22.67 5.53
N LEU A 438 2.67 21.93 4.63
CA LEU A 438 2.97 21.98 3.20
C LEU A 438 2.65 23.34 2.57
N GLU A 439 1.67 24.08 3.09
CA GLU A 439 1.26 25.37 2.55
C GLU A 439 1.88 26.57 3.28
N ALA A 440 2.66 26.33 4.34
CA ALA A 440 3.28 27.39 5.11
C ALA A 440 4.22 28.23 4.23
N ALA A 441 4.17 29.56 4.40
CA ALA A 441 5.20 30.44 3.87
C ALA A 441 6.49 30.19 4.66
N ARG A 442 7.63 30.08 3.96
CA ARG A 442 8.95 30.00 4.59
C ARG A 442 9.42 31.37 5.06
#